data_AF-A0A7J6TVN5-F1
#
_entry.id   AF-A0A7J6TVN5-F1
#
_cell.length_a   1.000
_cell.length_b   1.000
_cell.length_c   1.000
_cell.angle_alpha   90.00
_cell.angle_beta   90.00
_cell.angle_gamma   90.00
#
_symmetry.space_group_name_H-M   'P 1'
#
loop_
_entity.id
_entity.type
_entity.pdbx_description
1 polymer ?
#
loop_
_entity_poly.entity_id
_entity_poly.type
_entity_poly.pdbx_seq_one_letter_code
_entity_poly.pdbx_strand_id
1 'polypeptide(L)'
;MASASEPTASLGEELPSVPAHAPFSLNILVKVKTMQQQNGLRHQDYHRYRQYCSRRLHRIRKATKLTNGRERFKKCAIPDDFSLDKVLEIPLVSAERAWAYSAELLGVYAQFIEDKPALRSVHSIKGVAITSVQVPWNRQAAQSSKIRADPPGHVQGSLR
;
A
#
# COMPACT_ATOMS: atom_id res chain seq x y z
N MET A 1 -2.90 -30.40 -58.61
CA MET A 1 -2.53 -31.11 -57.37
C MET A 1 -2.20 -30.06 -56.32
N ALA A 2 -3.18 -29.70 -55.49
CA ALA A 2 -3.01 -28.71 -54.43
C ALA A 2 -2.54 -29.44 -53.17
N SER A 3 -1.31 -29.19 -52.74
CA SER A 3 -0.80 -29.69 -51.46
C SER A 3 -0.86 -28.53 -50.46
N ALA A 4 -1.93 -28.49 -49.67
CA ALA A 4 -2.07 -27.59 -48.54
C ALA A 4 -1.29 -28.19 -47.36
N SER A 5 -0.10 -27.67 -47.09
CA SER A 5 0.60 -27.91 -45.84
C SER A 5 0.18 -26.85 -44.82
N GLU A 6 -0.69 -27.22 -43.90
CA GLU A 6 -1.03 -26.45 -42.71
C GLU A 6 0.24 -26.28 -41.85
N PRO A 7 0.63 -25.06 -41.45
CA PRO A 7 1.60 -24.91 -40.39
C PRO A 7 0.87 -25.15 -39.07
N THR A 8 1.17 -26.29 -38.46
CA THR A 8 0.87 -26.67 -37.07
C THR A 8 1.01 -25.48 -36.13
N ALA A 9 -0.13 -25.01 -35.61
CA ALA A 9 -0.20 -24.03 -34.56
C ALA A 9 0.45 -24.60 -33.29
N SER A 10 1.69 -24.21 -33.02
CA SER A 10 2.29 -24.42 -31.70
C SER A 10 1.59 -23.47 -30.72
N LEU A 11 0.65 -24.02 -29.96
CA LEU A 11 0.14 -23.41 -28.74
C LEU A 11 1.33 -23.21 -27.80
N GLY A 12 1.83 -21.97 -27.75
CA GLY A 12 2.79 -21.54 -26.76
C GLY A 12 2.16 -21.63 -25.38
N GLU A 13 2.45 -22.71 -24.68
CA GLU A 13 2.19 -22.86 -23.27
C GLU A 13 3.17 -21.95 -22.53
N GLU A 14 2.78 -20.68 -22.31
CA GLU A 14 3.54 -19.75 -21.47
C GLU A 14 3.49 -20.23 -20.03
N LEU A 15 4.55 -20.94 -19.63
CA LEU A 15 4.88 -21.24 -18.25
C LEU A 15 4.88 -19.94 -17.43
N PRO A 16 4.31 -19.96 -16.20
CA PRO A 16 4.26 -18.78 -15.35
C PRO A 16 5.69 -18.32 -15.05
N SER A 17 6.00 -17.10 -15.48
CA SER A 17 7.29 -16.45 -15.28
C SER A 17 7.69 -16.48 -13.81
N VAL A 18 8.76 -17.21 -13.53
CA VAL A 18 9.38 -17.26 -12.19
C VAL A 18 9.76 -15.82 -11.83
N PRO A 19 9.34 -15.28 -10.67
CA PRO A 19 9.70 -13.93 -10.28
C PRO A 19 11.22 -13.84 -10.19
N ALA A 20 11.82 -12.88 -10.91
CA ALA A 20 13.27 -12.66 -10.99
C ALA A 20 13.90 -12.18 -9.67
N HIS A 21 13.13 -12.09 -8.59
CA HIS A 21 13.55 -11.58 -7.29
C HIS A 21 13.53 -12.67 -6.22
N ALA A 22 14.52 -12.60 -5.32
CA ALA A 22 14.54 -13.42 -4.12
C ALA A 22 13.30 -13.13 -3.25
N PRO A 23 12.75 -14.13 -2.55
CA PRO A 23 11.64 -13.90 -1.63
C PRO A 23 12.05 -12.89 -0.56
N PHE A 24 11.29 -11.81 -0.44
CA PHE A 24 11.47 -10.79 0.59
C PHE A 24 10.40 -10.97 1.68
N SER A 25 10.77 -10.75 2.94
CA SER A 25 9.83 -10.77 4.07
C SER A 25 9.72 -9.38 4.68
N LEU A 26 8.51 -8.80 4.63
CA LEU A 26 8.24 -7.52 5.29
C LEU A 26 7.28 -7.75 6.46
N ASN A 27 7.77 -7.62 7.68
CA ASN A 27 6.93 -7.62 8.87
C ASN A 27 6.13 -6.32 8.96
N ILE A 28 5.00 -6.25 8.25
CA ILE A 28 4.17 -5.05 8.09
C ILE A 28 3.72 -4.52 9.45
N LEU A 29 3.19 -5.39 10.31
CA LEU A 29 2.62 -4.99 11.61
C LEU A 29 3.67 -4.33 12.51
N VAL A 30 4.83 -4.98 12.67
CA VAL A 30 5.93 -4.45 13.49
C VAL A 30 6.38 -3.11 12.94
N LYS A 31 6.59 -3.02 11.62
CA LYS A 31 7.05 -1.80 10.96
C LYS A 31 6.09 -0.63 11.16
N VAL A 32 4.80 -0.86 10.95
CA VAL A 32 3.76 0.17 11.16
C VAL A 32 3.72 0.62 12.61
N LYS A 33 3.70 -0.32 13.58
CA LYS A 33 3.66 0.02 15.00
C LYS A 33 4.89 0.80 15.46
N THR A 34 6.09 0.40 15.02
CA THR A 34 7.32 1.15 15.29
C THR A 34 7.26 2.56 14.71
N MET A 35 6.81 2.70 13.45
CA MET A 35 6.65 4.01 12.81
C MET A 35 5.65 4.90 13.56
N GLN A 36 4.51 4.36 13.98
CA GLN A 36 3.49 5.08 14.74
C GLN A 36 4.02 5.56 16.08
N GLN A 37 4.64 4.68 16.87
CA GLN A 37 5.18 4.99 18.19
C GLN A 37 6.28 6.06 18.13
N GLN A 38 7.19 5.96 17.16
CA GLN A 38 8.31 6.91 17.01
C GLN A 38 7.88 8.31 16.57
N ASN A 39 6.77 8.44 15.84
CA ASN A 39 6.42 9.68 15.12
C ASN A 39 5.20 10.41 15.70
N GLY A 40 4.93 10.22 16.99
CA GLY A 40 3.97 11.04 17.74
C GLY A 40 2.64 10.38 18.08
N LEU A 41 2.39 9.15 17.62
CA LEU A 41 1.13 8.47 17.91
C LEU A 41 1.02 8.03 19.38
N ARG A 42 2.13 8.04 20.14
CA ARG A 42 2.12 7.91 21.61
C ARG A 42 1.30 9.01 22.29
N HIS A 43 1.21 10.19 21.68
CA HIS A 43 0.44 11.34 22.17
C HIS A 43 -0.79 11.64 21.30
N GLN A 44 -1.20 10.70 20.45
CA GLN A 44 -2.33 10.87 19.51
C GLN A 44 -2.17 12.05 18.53
N ASP A 45 -0.92 12.44 18.23
CA ASP A 45 -0.64 13.51 17.27
C ASP A 45 -0.64 12.96 15.83
N TYR A 46 -1.84 12.86 15.26
CA TYR A 46 -2.07 12.36 13.91
C TYR A 46 -1.50 13.28 12.82
N HIS A 47 -1.50 14.60 13.06
CA HIS A 47 -0.97 15.59 12.11
C HIS A 47 0.55 15.41 11.93
N ARG A 48 1.29 15.26 13.04
CA ARG A 48 2.74 14.97 13.01
C ARG A 48 3.03 13.64 12.30
N TYR A 49 2.24 12.60 12.58
CA TYR A 49 2.39 11.32 11.90
C TYR A 49 2.14 11.43 10.39
N ARG A 50 1.10 12.16 9.96
CA ARG A 50 0.80 12.45 8.55
C ARG A 50 1.96 13.15 7.84
N GLN A 51 2.57 14.14 8.49
CA GLN A 51 3.74 14.84 7.94
C GLN A 51 4.96 13.91 7.80
N TYR A 52 5.19 13.04 8.80
CA TYR A 52 6.23 12.02 8.71
C TYR A 52 6.02 11.10 7.50
N CYS A 53 4.80 10.60 7.30
CA CYS A 53 4.48 9.74 6.15
C CYS A 53 4.75 10.45 4.81
N SER A 54 4.40 11.73 4.68
CA SER A 54 4.72 12.53 3.49
C SER A 54 6.24 12.66 3.24
N ARG A 55 7.03 12.94 4.29
CA ARG A 55 8.50 13.03 4.17
C ARG A 55 9.13 11.67 3.86
N ARG A 56 8.66 10.60 4.50
CA ARG A 56 9.09 9.20 4.26
C ARG A 56 8.81 8.82 2.79
N LEU A 57 7.60 9.06 2.30
CA LEU A 57 7.21 8.79 0.91
C LEU A 57 8.10 9.54 -0.09
N HIS A 58 8.41 10.81 0.16
CA HIS A 58 9.32 11.58 -0.68
C HIS A 58 10.73 10.96 -0.73
N ARG A 59 11.29 10.58 0.42
CA ARG A 59 12.63 9.95 0.50
C ARG A 59 12.67 8.60 -0.23
N ILE A 60 11.65 7.77 -0.04
CA ILE A 60 11.58 6.46 -0.71
C ILE A 60 11.50 6.65 -2.23
N ARG A 61 10.63 7.54 -2.72
CA ARG A 61 10.51 7.82 -4.15
C ARG A 61 11.81 8.36 -4.76
N LYS A 62 12.55 9.21 -4.05
CA LYS A 62 13.89 9.65 -4.48
C LYS A 62 14.89 8.49 -4.50
N ALA A 63 14.90 7.64 -3.48
CA ALA A 63 15.83 6.51 -3.38
C ALA A 63 15.61 5.48 -4.49
N THR A 64 14.36 5.17 -4.83
CA THR A 64 14.01 4.22 -5.89
C THR A 64 13.91 4.87 -7.27
N LYS A 65 14.19 6.17 -7.39
CA LYS A 65 14.04 6.96 -8.63
C LYS A 65 12.60 6.94 -9.22
N LEU A 66 11.61 6.55 -8.43
CA LEU A 66 10.18 6.57 -8.75
C LEU A 66 9.59 7.96 -8.46
N THR A 67 10.20 8.99 -9.03
CA THR A 67 9.76 10.38 -8.85
C THR A 67 8.72 10.77 -9.89
N ASN A 68 7.71 11.51 -9.47
CA ASN A 68 6.78 12.14 -10.39
C ASN A 68 7.49 13.20 -11.22
N GLY A 69 7.00 13.48 -12.43
CA GLY A 69 7.58 14.50 -13.33
C GLY A 69 7.73 15.87 -12.65
N ARG A 70 8.87 16.54 -12.88
CA ARG A 70 9.24 17.82 -12.24
C ARG A 70 8.46 19.01 -12.80
N GLU A 71 8.26 19.04 -14.11
CA GLU A 71 7.65 20.18 -14.82
C GLU A 71 6.14 19.99 -15.01
N ARG A 72 5.73 18.82 -15.51
CA ARG A 72 4.34 18.41 -15.60
C ARG A 72 4.12 17.17 -14.75
N PHE A 73 2.99 17.13 -14.05
CA PHE A 73 2.61 15.97 -13.25
C PHE A 73 2.45 14.74 -14.17
N LYS A 74 3.46 13.87 -14.15
CA LYS A 74 3.41 12.54 -14.74
C LYS A 74 3.36 11.55 -13.59
N LYS A 75 2.26 10.81 -13.47
CA LYS A 75 2.11 9.77 -12.45
C LYS A 75 3.12 8.66 -12.76
N CYS A 76 4.10 8.48 -11.88
CA CYS A 76 5.00 7.34 -11.94
C CYS A 76 4.24 6.11 -11.43
N ALA A 77 4.03 5.13 -12.31
CA ALA A 77 3.49 3.83 -11.91
C ALA A 77 4.51 3.13 -11.01
N ILE A 78 4.01 2.43 -9.99
CA ILE A 78 4.87 1.55 -9.20
C ILE A 78 5.10 0.31 -10.08
N PRO A 79 6.35 -0.05 -10.40
CA PRO A 79 6.61 -1.26 -11.16
C PRO A 79 6.18 -2.48 -10.34
N ASP A 80 5.71 -3.53 -11.01
CA ASP A 80 5.42 -4.83 -10.39
C ASP A 80 6.70 -5.59 -9.99
N ASP A 81 7.86 -5.00 -10.27
CA ASP A 81 9.15 -5.49 -9.83
C ASP A 81 9.43 -5.08 -8.37
N PHE A 82 9.28 -6.07 -7.49
CA PHE A 82 9.56 -5.96 -6.06
C PHE A 82 11.00 -6.31 -5.69
N SER A 83 11.94 -6.31 -6.65
CA SER A 83 13.37 -6.56 -6.40
C SER A 83 14.00 -5.67 -5.32
N LEU A 84 13.37 -4.52 -5.01
CA LEU A 84 13.80 -3.62 -3.95
C LEU A 84 12.73 -3.55 -2.85
N ASP A 85 13.06 -3.96 -1.63
CA ASP A 85 12.20 -3.85 -0.43
C ASP A 85 11.56 -2.46 -0.26
N LYS A 86 12.27 -1.41 -0.70
CA LYS A 86 11.85 -0.02 -0.62
C LYS A 86 10.63 0.30 -1.51
N VAL A 87 10.42 -0.45 -2.60
CA VAL A 87 9.27 -0.27 -3.50
C VAL A 87 7.98 -0.63 -2.78
N LEU A 88 7.98 -1.73 -2.02
CA LEU A 88 6.83 -2.19 -1.24
C LEU A 88 6.45 -1.21 -0.11
N GLU A 89 7.41 -0.44 0.40
CA GLU A 89 7.11 0.58 1.40
C GLU A 89 6.28 1.76 0.85
N ILE A 90 6.31 2.01 -0.47
CA ILE A 90 5.56 3.12 -1.08
C ILE A 90 4.05 2.97 -0.86
N PRO A 91 3.40 1.86 -1.26
CA PRO A 91 1.98 1.67 -1.00
C PRO A 91 1.65 1.63 0.49
N LEU A 92 2.51 1.00 1.30
CA LEU A 92 2.33 0.93 2.75
C LEU A 92 2.27 2.32 3.40
N VAL A 93 3.28 3.16 3.14
CA VAL A 93 3.34 4.52 3.70
C VAL A 93 2.23 5.41 3.14
N SER A 94 1.81 5.19 1.90
CA SER A 94 0.68 5.92 1.31
C SER A 94 -0.65 5.58 2.00
N ALA A 95 -0.88 4.31 2.31
CA ALA A 95 -2.04 3.85 3.08
C ALA A 95 -2.04 4.44 4.49
N GLU A 96 -0.91 4.35 5.21
CA GLU A 96 -0.76 4.93 6.56
C GLU A 96 -1.01 6.45 6.56
N ARG A 97 -0.57 7.17 5.53
CA ARG A 97 -0.83 8.61 5.40
C ARG A 97 -2.32 8.92 5.28
N ALA A 98 -3.05 8.16 4.47
CA ALA A 98 -4.49 8.33 4.29
C ALA A 98 -5.25 7.97 5.57
N TRP A 99 -4.84 6.90 6.25
CA TRP A 99 -5.35 6.52 7.55
C TRP A 99 -5.14 7.63 8.59
N ALA A 100 -3.92 8.17 8.71
CA ALA A 100 -3.61 9.25 9.63
C ALA A 100 -4.45 10.51 9.38
N TYR A 101 -4.68 10.85 8.10
CA TYR A 101 -5.56 11.96 7.73
C TYR A 101 -7.01 11.72 8.15
N SER A 102 -7.52 10.50 7.94
CA SER A 102 -8.86 10.12 8.39
C SER A 102 -8.97 10.16 9.92
N ALA A 103 -7.96 9.69 10.65
CA ALA A 103 -7.93 9.73 12.11
C ALA A 103 -7.90 11.17 12.67
N GLU A 104 -7.13 12.06 12.04
CA GLU A 104 -7.11 13.49 12.36
C GLU A 104 -8.49 14.13 12.14
N LEU A 105 -9.11 13.86 10.99
CA LEU A 105 -10.47 14.34 10.71
C LEU A 105 -11.47 13.77 11.71
N LEU A 106 -11.37 12.49 12.08
CA LEU A 106 -12.27 11.85 13.04
C LEU A 106 -12.20 12.52 14.41
N GLY A 107 -11.00 12.86 14.90
CA GLY A 107 -10.84 13.60 16.14
C GLY A 107 -11.48 14.99 16.09
N VAL A 108 -11.31 15.70 14.98
CA VAL A 108 -11.95 17.00 14.72
C VAL A 108 -13.49 16.87 14.65
N TYR A 109 -14.00 15.84 13.98
CA TYR A 109 -15.43 15.58 13.90
C TYR A 109 -16.06 15.25 15.25
N ALA A 110 -15.36 14.50 16.12
CA ALA A 110 -15.84 14.20 17.46
C ALA A 110 -16.13 15.50 18.25
N GLN A 111 -15.20 16.45 18.21
CA GLN A 111 -15.40 17.76 18.86
C GLN A 111 -16.58 18.54 18.25
N PHE A 112 -16.69 18.58 16.92
CA PHE A 112 -17.79 19.28 16.26
C PHE A 112 -19.17 18.65 16.52
N ILE A 113 -19.26 17.33 16.74
CA ILE A 113 -20.50 16.63 17.08
C ILE A 113 -20.99 17.01 18.48
N GLU A 114 -20.06 17.23 19.41
CA GLU A 114 -20.37 17.73 20.76
C GLU A 114 -20.96 19.14 20.68
N ASP A 115 -20.36 20.01 19.86
CA ASP A 115 -20.83 21.40 19.69
C ASP A 115 -22.19 21.51 19.00
N LYS A 116 -22.54 20.58 18.10
CA LYS A 116 -23.77 20.63 17.29
C LYS A 116 -24.43 19.25 17.13
N PRO A 117 -25.23 18.80 18.13
CA PRO A 117 -25.81 17.45 18.13
C PRO A 117 -26.84 17.22 17.01
N ALA A 118 -27.43 18.27 16.44
CA ALA A 118 -28.40 18.16 15.34
C ALA A 118 -27.79 17.68 14.00
N LEU A 119 -26.46 17.72 13.84
CA LEU A 119 -25.77 17.39 12.59
C LEU A 119 -25.20 15.95 12.55
N ARG A 120 -25.54 15.11 13.56
CA ARG A 120 -25.02 13.74 13.76
C ARG A 120 -25.23 12.80 12.57
N SER A 121 -26.37 12.92 11.86
CA SER A 121 -26.76 12.01 10.77
C SER A 121 -25.99 12.24 9.45
N VAL A 122 -25.66 13.50 9.12
CA VAL A 122 -25.18 13.86 7.77
C VAL A 122 -23.65 13.81 7.65
N HIS A 123 -22.91 13.97 8.75
CA HIS A 123 -21.46 14.14 8.74
C HIS A 123 -20.66 12.85 8.98
N SER A 124 -21.26 11.86 9.65
CA SER A 124 -20.69 10.50 9.82
C SER A 124 -20.38 9.85 8.45
N ILE A 125 -21.23 10.09 7.46
CA ILE A 125 -21.14 9.51 6.11
C ILE A 125 -19.91 10.04 5.35
N LYS A 126 -19.50 11.30 5.56
CA LYS A 126 -18.38 11.92 4.83
C LYS A 126 -17.00 11.48 5.34
N GLY A 127 -16.86 11.17 6.63
CA GLY A 127 -15.60 10.70 7.22
C GLY A 127 -15.23 9.27 6.81
N VAL A 128 -16.22 8.37 6.74
CA VAL A 128 -16.03 6.98 6.28
C VAL A 128 -15.77 6.94 4.77
N ALA A 129 -16.42 7.81 3.99
CA ALA A 129 -16.27 7.85 2.53
C ALA A 129 -14.84 8.15 2.04
N ILE A 130 -14.05 8.94 2.79
CA ILE A 130 -12.65 9.22 2.43
C ILE A 130 -11.79 7.95 2.52
N THR A 131 -12.08 7.06 3.47
CA THR A 131 -11.35 5.79 3.60
C THR A 131 -11.71 4.79 2.52
N SER A 132 -12.97 4.74 2.08
CA SER A 132 -13.44 3.80 1.05
C SER A 132 -13.00 4.16 -0.38
N VAL A 133 -12.78 5.44 -0.69
CA VAL A 133 -12.22 5.88 -2.00
C VAL A 133 -10.76 5.44 -2.21
N GLN A 134 -10.02 5.11 -1.15
CA GLN A 134 -8.61 4.66 -1.23
C GLN A 134 -8.46 3.12 -1.28
N VAL A 135 -9.49 2.36 -0.90
CA VAL A 135 -9.55 0.88 -0.96
C VAL A 135 -9.29 0.29 -2.37
N PRO A 136 -9.64 0.94 -3.51
CA PRO A 136 -9.35 0.39 -4.84
C PRO A 136 -7.87 0.11 -5.09
N TRP A 137 -6.97 0.90 -4.48
CA TRP A 137 -5.52 0.72 -4.62
C TRP A 137 -5.00 -0.48 -3.83
N ASN A 138 -5.62 -0.77 -2.67
CA ASN A 138 -5.26 -1.94 -1.86
C ASN A 138 -5.66 -3.25 -2.58
N ARG A 139 -6.72 -3.20 -3.41
CA ARG A 139 -7.14 -4.31 -4.28
C ARG A 139 -6.11 -4.61 -5.37
N GLN A 140 -5.50 -3.56 -5.94
CA GLN A 140 -4.49 -3.66 -6.98
C GLN A 140 -3.13 -4.11 -6.40
N ALA A 141 -2.73 -3.59 -5.25
CA ALA A 141 -1.56 -4.07 -4.50
C ALA A 141 -1.71 -5.53 -4.03
N ALA A 142 -2.92 -5.94 -3.61
CA ALA A 142 -3.23 -7.32 -3.27
C ALA A 142 -3.29 -8.25 -4.50
N GLN A 143 -3.63 -7.74 -5.68
CA GLN A 143 -3.53 -8.49 -6.94
C GLN A 143 -2.06 -8.71 -7.33
N SER A 144 -1.20 -7.71 -7.16
CA SER A 144 0.25 -7.88 -7.38
C SER A 144 0.91 -8.78 -6.32
N SER A 145 0.43 -8.77 -5.07
CA SER A 145 0.96 -9.65 -4.00
C SER A 145 0.44 -11.09 -4.03
N LYS A 146 -0.55 -11.42 -4.88
CA LYS A 146 -0.93 -12.82 -5.16
C LYS A 146 0.17 -13.57 -5.92
N ILE A 147 1.16 -12.84 -6.44
CA ILE A 147 2.42 -13.39 -6.90
C ILE A 147 3.27 -13.69 -5.66
N ARG A 148 2.94 -14.80 -4.99
CA ARG A 148 3.76 -15.50 -3.97
C ARG A 148 3.98 -14.76 -2.64
N ALA A 149 2.97 -14.85 -1.77
CA ALA A 149 3.20 -14.79 -0.32
C ALA A 149 3.69 -16.17 0.15
N ASP A 150 4.84 -16.25 0.81
CA ASP A 150 5.29 -17.49 1.45
C ASP A 150 4.26 -17.95 2.50
N PRO A 151 4.05 -19.27 2.66
CA PRO A 151 3.21 -19.78 3.72
C PRO A 151 3.76 -19.31 5.08
N PRO A 152 2.90 -18.88 6.03
CA PRO A 152 3.35 -18.45 7.35
C PRO A 152 4.19 -19.58 7.97
N GLY A 153 5.40 -19.21 8.40
CA GLY A 153 6.46 -20.13 8.76
C GLY A 153 6.00 -21.31 9.59
N HIS A 154 6.46 -22.49 9.21
CA HIS A 154 6.46 -23.68 10.05
C HIS A 154 7.11 -23.32 11.40
N VAL A 155 6.28 -23.18 12.42
CA VAL A 155 6.74 -23.16 13.80
C VAL A 155 7.22 -24.59 14.10
N GLN A 156 8.50 -24.87 13.89
CA GLN A 156 9.09 -26.09 14.45
C GLN A 156 9.17 -25.92 15.96
N GLY A 157 8.12 -26.40 16.64
CA GLY A 157 8.19 -26.75 18.05
C GLY A 157 9.12 -27.96 18.19
N SER A 158 10.40 -27.69 18.44
CA SER A 158 11.32 -28.70 18.96
C SER A 158 11.01 -28.88 20.44
N LEU A 159 10.14 -29.84 20.76
CA LEU A 159 10.11 -30.49 22.06
C LEU A 159 11.47 -31.16 22.28
N ARG A 160 12.28 -30.62 23.19
CA ARG A 160 13.17 -31.36 24.08
C ARG A 160 13.32 -30.59 25.39
#